data_AF-A0A382EBA3-F1
#
_entry.id   AF-A0A382EBA3-F1
#
_cell.length_a   1.000
_cell.length_b   1.000
_cell.length_c   1.000
_cell.angle_alpha   90.00
_cell.angle_beta   90.00
_cell.angle_gamma   90.00
#
_symmetry.space_group_name_H-M   'P 1'
#
loop_
_entity.id
_entity.type
_entity.pdbx_description
1 polymer ?
#
loop_
_entity_poly.entity_id
_entity_poly.type
_entity_poly.pdbx_seq_one_letter_code
_entity_poly.pdbx_strand_id
1 'polypeptide(L)'
;MENCWNEPNASKLDDLDLLVYQSQLIGKNPDLVLTGGGNTAIKTVQKDFRDVNTSVLFVKKSGADLKTACRDDFVGLRLDELKPLVAHPDMLDHEMIDYLMHCMLNPTTDRPSIETLVHAFIPMKSTVHSHSDAIVSLTNTKKKQEILSNIYGHKVPYINYLLPGF
;
A
#
# COMPACT_ATOMS: atom_id res chain seq x y z
N MET A 1 -2.54 -4.42 21.82
CA MET A 1 -1.93 -4.90 20.56
C MET A 1 -0.43 -5.01 20.76
N GLU A 2 0.17 -6.12 20.35
CA GLU A 2 1.61 -6.38 20.49
C GLU A 2 2.35 -6.03 19.19
N ASN A 3 3.60 -5.62 19.30
CA ASN A 3 4.48 -5.40 18.15
C ASN A 3 5.26 -6.70 17.86
N CYS A 4 4.98 -7.33 16.72
CA CYS A 4 5.59 -8.59 16.30
C CYS A 4 6.82 -8.41 15.37
N TRP A 5 7.30 -7.17 15.18
CA TRP A 5 8.47 -6.88 14.35
C TRP A 5 9.76 -7.38 15.00
N ASN A 6 10.58 -8.09 14.22
CA ASN A 6 11.90 -8.58 14.64
C ASN A 6 13.00 -7.93 13.79
N GLU A 7 13.66 -6.91 14.34
CA GLU A 7 14.70 -6.15 13.64
C GLU A 7 15.89 -7.01 13.17
N PRO A 8 16.43 -7.96 13.98
CA PRO A 8 17.51 -8.85 13.53
C PRO A 8 17.16 -9.73 12.33
N ASN A 9 15.89 -10.10 12.16
CA ASN A 9 15.43 -10.84 10.99
C ASN A 9 15.20 -9.90 9.81
N ALA A 10 14.51 -8.77 10.04
CA ALA A 10 14.16 -7.81 8.99
C ALA A 10 15.39 -7.20 8.29
N SER A 11 16.45 -6.88 9.05
CA SER A 11 17.69 -6.28 8.53
C SER A 11 18.48 -7.16 7.54
N LYS A 12 18.13 -8.44 7.43
CA LYS A 12 18.78 -9.39 6.50
C LYS A 12 17.99 -9.61 5.20
N LEU A 13 16.78 -9.08 5.12
CA LEU A 13 15.89 -9.26 3.98
C LEU A 13 16.18 -8.21 2.91
N ASP A 14 16.02 -8.58 1.64
CA ASP A 14 15.93 -7.60 0.58
C ASP A 14 14.59 -6.86 0.62
N ASP A 15 14.43 -5.84 -0.22
CA ASP A 15 13.23 -4.99 -0.19
C ASP A 15 11.93 -5.79 -0.44
N LEU A 16 11.96 -6.82 -1.30
CA LEU A 16 10.75 -7.58 -1.63
C LEU A 16 10.42 -8.59 -0.51
N ASP A 17 11.44 -9.24 0.06
CA ASP A 17 11.24 -10.10 1.23
C ASP A 17 10.82 -9.30 2.47
N LEU A 18 11.30 -8.06 2.62
CA LEU A 18 10.87 -7.16 3.67
C LEU A 18 9.40 -6.76 3.48
N LEU A 19 8.97 -6.53 2.23
CA LEU A 19 7.57 -6.30 1.88
C LEU A 19 6.69 -7.52 2.20
N VAL A 20 7.15 -8.73 1.89
CA VAL A 20 6.46 -9.98 2.28
C VAL A 20 6.37 -10.08 3.80
N TYR A 21 7.48 -9.86 4.51
CA TYR A 21 7.55 -9.97 5.97
C TYR A 21 6.58 -9.02 6.66
N GLN A 22 6.59 -7.72 6.31
CA GLN A 22 5.66 -6.75 6.90
C GLN A 22 4.19 -7.10 6.61
N SER A 23 3.91 -7.60 5.40
CA SER A 23 2.56 -7.97 4.96
C SER A 23 2.02 -9.12 5.80
N GLN A 24 2.84 -10.14 6.01
CA GLN A 24 2.47 -11.27 6.85
C GLN A 24 2.29 -10.88 8.32
N LEU A 25 3.10 -9.94 8.85
CA LEU A 25 2.93 -9.48 10.23
C LEU A 25 1.58 -8.81 10.47
N ILE A 26 1.17 -7.89 9.59
CA ILE A 26 -0.12 -7.22 9.72
C ILE A 26 -1.29 -8.14 9.36
N GLY A 27 -1.12 -8.99 8.34
CA GLY A 27 -2.16 -9.92 7.87
C GLY A 27 -2.48 -11.03 8.86
N LYS A 28 -1.54 -11.38 9.76
CA LYS A 28 -1.79 -12.32 10.86
C LYS A 28 -2.65 -11.74 11.97
N ASN A 29 -2.78 -10.42 12.06
CA ASN A 29 -3.56 -9.76 13.09
C ASN A 29 -4.96 -9.36 12.56
N PRO A 30 -6.04 -10.04 12.98
CA PRO A 30 -7.39 -9.75 12.52
C PRO A 30 -7.89 -8.35 12.93
N ASP A 31 -7.32 -7.74 13.96
CA ASP A 31 -7.67 -6.37 14.39
C ASP A 31 -7.10 -5.28 13.46
N LEU A 32 -6.11 -5.65 12.62
CA LEU A 32 -5.47 -4.76 11.65
C LEU A 32 -5.98 -5.01 10.24
N VAL A 33 -6.08 -6.27 9.84
CA VAL A 33 -6.46 -6.66 8.48
C VAL A 33 -7.54 -7.74 8.56
N LEU A 34 -8.75 -7.37 8.10
CA LEU A 34 -9.82 -8.32 7.83
C LEU A 34 -9.57 -9.02 6.49
N THR A 35 -10.03 -10.27 6.36
CA THR A 35 -9.78 -11.13 5.18
C THR A 35 -10.05 -10.41 3.86
N GLY A 36 -9.03 -10.37 2.99
CA GLY A 36 -9.09 -9.73 1.67
C GLY A 36 -8.85 -8.21 1.64
N GLY A 37 -8.84 -7.54 2.79
CA GLY A 37 -8.54 -6.11 2.93
C GLY A 37 -7.05 -5.81 3.06
N GLY A 38 -6.73 -4.50 3.15
CA GLY A 38 -5.37 -4.00 3.38
C GLY A 38 -4.41 -4.20 2.21
N ASN A 39 -3.48 -3.26 2.05
CA ASN A 39 -2.48 -3.25 0.99
C ASN A 39 -1.14 -2.74 1.53
N THR A 40 -0.06 -3.27 0.97
CA THR A 40 1.30 -2.90 1.36
C THR A 40 2.12 -2.63 0.11
N ALA A 41 3.11 -1.75 0.25
CA ALA A 41 4.00 -1.44 -0.83
C ALA A 41 5.42 -1.08 -0.36
N ILE A 42 6.37 -1.25 -1.27
CA ILE A 42 7.75 -0.77 -1.11
C ILE A 42 8.27 -0.16 -2.41
N LYS A 43 9.03 0.92 -2.28
CA LYS A 43 9.73 1.61 -3.35
C LYS A 43 11.18 1.15 -3.34
N THR A 44 11.66 0.73 -4.50
CA THR A 44 13.02 0.23 -4.69
C THR A 44 13.53 0.56 -6.10
N VAL A 45 14.72 0.09 -6.41
CA VAL A 45 15.30 0.15 -7.76
C VAL A 45 15.40 -1.27 -8.31
N GLN A 46 14.90 -1.48 -9.52
CA GLN A 46 15.02 -2.75 -10.25
C GLN A 46 15.44 -2.46 -11.69
N LYS A 47 16.04 -3.45 -12.34
CA LYS A 47 16.25 -3.38 -13.78
C LYS A 47 14.94 -3.65 -14.51
N ASP A 48 14.65 -2.85 -15.53
CA ASP A 48 13.57 -3.15 -16.47
C ASP A 48 14.01 -4.17 -17.54
N PHE A 49 13.12 -4.47 -18.49
CA PHE A 49 13.40 -5.39 -19.61
C PHE A 49 14.55 -4.95 -20.53
N ARG A 50 15.02 -3.70 -20.40
CA ARG A 50 16.14 -3.13 -21.16
C ARG A 50 17.43 -3.07 -20.32
N ASP A 51 17.45 -3.72 -19.16
CA ASP A 51 18.55 -3.66 -18.18
C ASP A 51 18.77 -2.27 -17.55
N VAL A 52 17.80 -1.36 -17.64
CA VAL A 52 17.92 0.01 -17.10
C VAL A 52 17.41 0.05 -15.65
N ASN A 53 18.22 0.61 -14.76
CA ASN A 53 17.83 0.88 -13.38
C ASN A 53 16.62 1.83 -13.35
N THR A 54 15.51 1.33 -12.85
CA THR A 54 14.21 2.00 -12.84
C THR A 54 13.69 2.09 -11.42
N SER A 55 13.11 3.23 -11.04
CA SER A 55 12.42 3.35 -9.76
C SER A 55 11.09 2.59 -9.84
N VAL A 56 10.88 1.65 -8.92
CA VAL A 56 9.75 0.73 -8.94
C VAL A 56 9.00 0.77 -7.62
N LEU A 57 7.67 0.80 -7.71
CA LEU A 57 6.75 0.54 -6.62
C LEU A 57 6.27 -0.91 -6.72
N PHE A 58 6.67 -1.77 -5.78
CA PHE A 58 6.01 -3.06 -5.58
C PHE A 58 4.81 -2.87 -4.69
N VAL A 59 3.64 -3.32 -5.12
CA VAL A 59 2.37 -3.21 -4.40
C VAL A 59 1.61 -4.53 -4.46
N LYS A 60 0.84 -4.83 -3.40
CA LYS A 60 -0.02 -6.01 -3.37
C LYS A 60 -0.94 -6.04 -4.60
N LYS A 61 -1.02 -7.18 -5.27
CA LYS A 61 -2.00 -7.41 -6.35
C LYS A 61 -3.39 -7.66 -5.78
N SER A 62 -4.41 -7.35 -6.58
CA SER A 62 -5.80 -7.60 -6.23
C SER A 62 -6.05 -9.10 -5.99
N GLY A 63 -6.76 -9.43 -4.92
CA GLY A 63 -7.12 -10.81 -4.57
C GLY A 63 -6.10 -11.57 -3.71
N ALA A 64 -4.90 -11.02 -3.49
CA ALA A 64 -3.91 -11.64 -2.59
C ALA A 64 -4.23 -11.40 -1.11
N ASP A 65 -3.95 -12.39 -0.27
CA ASP A 65 -4.08 -12.29 1.20
C ASP A 65 -2.72 -11.93 1.83
N LEU A 66 -2.68 -10.82 2.57
CA LEU A 66 -1.48 -10.36 3.27
C LEU A 66 -0.96 -11.40 4.27
N LYS A 67 -1.84 -12.20 4.88
CA LYS A 67 -1.48 -13.22 5.86
C LYS A 67 -0.56 -14.29 5.29
N THR A 68 -0.77 -14.65 4.02
CA THR A 68 -0.05 -15.72 3.31
C THR A 68 0.78 -15.18 2.14
N ALA A 69 0.98 -13.86 2.08
CA ALA A 69 1.63 -13.22 0.95
C ALA A 69 3.02 -13.83 0.67
N CYS A 70 3.34 -13.98 -0.60
CA CYS A 70 4.65 -14.34 -1.12
C CYS A 70 5.10 -13.31 -2.17
N ARG A 71 6.30 -13.48 -2.75
CA ARG A 71 6.83 -12.53 -3.73
C ARG A 71 5.90 -12.33 -4.94
N ASP A 72 5.24 -13.39 -5.39
CA ASP A 72 4.35 -13.38 -6.57
C ASP A 72 3.02 -12.66 -6.30
N ASP A 73 2.73 -12.29 -5.05
CA ASP A 73 1.56 -11.48 -4.68
C ASP A 73 1.81 -9.97 -4.83
N PHE A 74 3.00 -9.58 -5.25
CA PHE A 74 3.37 -8.18 -5.46
C PHE A 74 3.70 -7.92 -6.93
N VAL A 75 3.07 -6.88 -7.47
CA VAL A 75 3.33 -6.41 -8.82
C VAL A 75 4.17 -5.14 -8.77
N GLY A 76 5.16 -5.03 -9.66
CA GLY A 76 6.02 -3.86 -9.79
C GLY A 76 5.48 -2.88 -10.81
N LEU A 77 5.40 -1.60 -10.46
CA LEU A 77 5.05 -0.50 -11.36
C LEU A 77 6.19 0.51 -11.43
N ARG A 78 6.47 1.06 -12.61
CA ARG A 78 7.46 2.11 -12.82
C ARG A 78 6.99 3.39 -12.14
N LEU A 79 7.63 3.75 -11.03
CA LEU A 79 7.19 4.83 -10.16
C LEU A 79 7.24 6.20 -10.85
N ASP A 80 8.23 6.42 -11.72
CA ASP A 80 8.35 7.68 -12.46
C ASP A 80 7.19 7.91 -13.44
N GLU A 81 6.56 6.84 -13.92
CA GLU A 81 5.37 6.92 -14.78
C GLU A 81 4.12 7.20 -13.96
N LEU A 82 4.08 6.87 -12.66
CA LEU A 82 2.95 7.18 -11.79
C LEU A 82 2.96 8.64 -11.29
N LYS A 83 4.13 9.25 -11.14
CA LYS A 83 4.28 10.60 -10.55
C LYS A 83 3.44 11.69 -11.24
N PRO A 84 3.32 11.76 -12.58
CA PRO A 84 2.53 12.79 -13.24
C PRO A 84 1.05 12.80 -12.84
N LEU A 85 0.51 11.66 -12.39
CA LEU A 85 -0.89 11.55 -11.98
C LEU A 85 -1.25 12.43 -10.79
N VAL A 86 -0.29 12.86 -9.96
CA VAL A 86 -0.56 13.75 -8.82
C VAL A 86 -1.17 15.11 -9.24
N ALA A 87 -0.93 15.53 -10.49
CA ALA A 87 -1.45 16.77 -11.04
C ALA A 87 -2.80 16.60 -11.75
N HIS A 88 -3.28 15.37 -11.92
CA HIS A 88 -4.57 15.10 -12.57
C HIS A 88 -5.71 15.34 -11.56
N PRO A 89 -6.78 16.08 -11.91
CA PRO A 89 -7.82 16.44 -10.95
C PRO A 89 -8.76 15.29 -10.59
N ASP A 90 -9.08 14.40 -11.54
CA ASP A 90 -10.00 13.28 -11.38
C ASP A 90 -9.70 12.22 -12.46
N MET A 91 -10.08 10.96 -12.21
CA MET A 91 -9.93 9.83 -13.14
C MET A 91 -10.91 8.71 -12.78
N LEU A 92 -11.58 8.12 -13.77
CA LEU A 92 -12.50 7.01 -13.52
C LEU A 92 -11.71 5.73 -13.17
N ASP A 93 -12.27 4.86 -12.31
CA ASP A 93 -11.60 3.63 -11.85
C ASP A 93 -11.02 2.77 -12.99
N HIS A 94 -11.76 2.63 -14.10
CA HIS A 94 -11.30 1.83 -15.24
C HIS A 94 -10.15 2.49 -16.00
N GLU A 95 -10.13 3.82 -16.10
CA GLU A 95 -9.04 4.60 -16.69
C GLU A 95 -7.79 4.51 -15.80
N MET A 96 -7.99 4.59 -14.48
CA MET A 96 -6.91 4.41 -13.50
C MET A 96 -6.31 3.01 -13.60
N ILE A 97 -7.14 1.96 -13.61
CA ILE A 97 -6.66 0.59 -13.76
C ILE A 97 -5.88 0.45 -15.07
N ASP A 98 -6.40 0.94 -16.20
CA ASP A 98 -5.71 0.87 -17.48
C ASP A 98 -4.36 1.59 -17.44
N TYR A 99 -4.29 2.78 -16.83
CA TYR A 99 -3.04 3.51 -16.63
C TYR A 99 -2.03 2.71 -15.80
N LEU A 100 -2.47 2.14 -14.68
CA LEU A 100 -1.63 1.32 -13.81
C LEU A 100 -1.08 0.09 -14.55
N MET A 101 -1.90 -0.55 -15.41
CA MET A 101 -1.47 -1.68 -16.24
C MET A 101 -0.39 -1.27 -17.25
N HIS A 102 -0.47 -0.08 -17.83
CA HIS A 102 0.59 0.45 -18.70
C HIS A 102 1.90 0.69 -17.95
N CYS A 103 1.84 1.02 -16.67
CA CYS A 103 3.01 1.31 -15.83
C CYS A 103 3.72 0.03 -15.30
N MET A 104 3.20 -1.17 -15.59
CA MET A 104 3.73 -2.42 -15.05
C MET A 104 5.17 -2.68 -15.50
N LEU A 105 6.08 -2.91 -14.55
CA LEU A 105 7.49 -3.24 -14.81
C LEU A 105 7.60 -4.48 -15.70
N ASN A 106 6.82 -5.52 -15.39
CA ASN A 106 6.68 -6.74 -16.17
C ASN A 106 5.19 -6.94 -16.50
N PRO A 107 4.80 -7.00 -17.79
CA PRO A 107 3.41 -7.22 -18.17
C PRO A 107 2.86 -8.56 -17.64
N THR A 108 1.65 -8.53 -17.09
CA THR A 108 0.91 -9.69 -16.53
C THR A 108 -0.60 -9.44 -16.64
N THR A 109 -1.41 -10.47 -16.39
CA THR A 109 -2.87 -10.35 -16.22
C THR A 109 -3.27 -9.96 -14.80
N ASP A 110 -2.33 -10.00 -13.85
CA ASP A 110 -2.56 -9.60 -12.47
C ASP A 110 -2.78 -8.10 -12.36
N ARG A 111 -3.85 -7.70 -11.66
CA ARG A 111 -4.16 -6.28 -11.45
C ARG A 111 -3.50 -5.78 -10.17
N PRO A 112 -2.86 -4.60 -10.19
CA PRO A 112 -2.46 -3.94 -8.95
C PRO A 112 -3.68 -3.54 -8.12
N SER A 113 -3.48 -3.28 -6.83
CA SER A 113 -4.54 -2.71 -5.99
C SER A 113 -5.04 -1.37 -6.53
N ILE A 114 -6.34 -1.08 -6.37
CA ILE A 114 -6.92 0.24 -6.68
C ILE A 114 -6.31 1.37 -5.83
N GLU A 115 -5.75 1.04 -4.66
CA GLU A 115 -5.13 2.01 -3.75
C GLU A 115 -3.64 2.25 -4.05
N THR A 116 -3.15 1.76 -5.19
CA THR A 116 -1.73 1.88 -5.60
C THR A 116 -1.24 3.33 -5.58
N LEU A 117 -2.07 4.30 -5.97
CA LEU A 117 -1.68 5.71 -6.03
C LEU A 117 -1.42 6.32 -4.64
N VAL A 118 -2.12 5.87 -3.61
CA VAL A 118 -1.83 6.26 -2.21
C VAL A 118 -0.39 5.87 -1.86
N HIS A 119 0.02 4.65 -2.20
CA HIS A 119 1.38 4.17 -1.99
C HIS A 119 2.40 4.93 -2.85
N ALA A 120 2.05 5.27 -4.09
CA ALA A 120 2.92 6.03 -5.00
C ALA A 120 3.20 7.45 -4.48
N PHE A 121 2.18 8.17 -4.00
CA PHE A 121 2.28 9.59 -3.67
C PHE A 121 2.80 9.88 -2.26
N ILE A 122 2.67 8.96 -1.31
CA ILE A 122 3.29 9.13 0.02
C ILE A 122 4.82 9.02 -0.11
N PRO A 123 5.62 10.03 0.29
CA PRO A 123 7.07 10.07 0.03
C PRO A 123 7.90 9.18 0.97
N MET A 124 7.37 8.01 1.35
CA MET A 124 8.03 7.02 2.21
C MET A 124 8.47 5.81 1.38
N LYS A 125 9.59 5.17 1.78
CA LYS A 125 10.11 3.96 1.13
C LYS A 125 9.10 2.82 1.20
N SER A 126 8.44 2.64 2.33
CA SER A 126 7.42 1.60 2.51
C SER A 126 6.17 2.18 3.13
N THR A 127 5.03 1.64 2.73
CA THR A 127 3.71 2.09 3.15
C THR A 127 2.79 0.90 3.38
N VAL A 128 1.99 1.02 4.44
CA VAL A 128 1.00 0.03 4.85
C VAL A 128 -0.35 0.72 4.93
N HIS A 129 -1.34 0.13 4.29
CA HIS A 129 -2.73 0.49 4.38
C HIS A 129 -3.51 -0.66 5.00
N SER A 130 -4.32 -0.36 6.01
CA SER A 130 -5.06 -1.36 6.77
C SER A 130 -6.44 -0.83 7.11
N HIS A 131 -7.39 -1.76 7.32
CA HIS A 131 -8.73 -1.43 7.76
C HIS A 131 -8.89 -1.81 9.23
N SER A 132 -8.03 -1.26 10.09
CA SER A 132 -8.03 -1.61 11.50
C SER A 132 -9.38 -1.33 12.15
N ASP A 133 -9.95 -2.34 12.80
CA ASP A 133 -11.28 -2.28 13.41
C ASP A 133 -11.41 -1.14 14.42
N ALA A 134 -10.36 -0.93 15.23
CA ALA A 134 -10.31 0.15 16.20
C ALA A 134 -10.35 1.54 15.52
N ILE A 135 -9.61 1.74 14.42
CA ILE A 135 -9.59 3.03 13.70
C ILE A 135 -10.91 3.28 13.00
N VAL A 136 -11.48 2.27 12.35
CA VAL A 136 -12.81 2.36 11.73
C VAL A 136 -13.85 2.70 12.79
N SER A 137 -13.83 2.04 13.95
CA SER A 137 -14.74 2.30 15.06
C SER A 137 -14.63 3.74 15.59
N LEU A 138 -13.42 4.25 15.80
CA LEU A 138 -13.19 5.63 16.28
C LEU A 138 -13.66 6.67 15.25
N THR A 139 -13.40 6.42 13.97
CA THR A 139 -13.72 7.35 12.88
C THR A 139 -15.19 7.34 12.48
N ASN A 140 -15.93 6.28 12.81
CA ASN A 140 -17.36 6.15 12.50
C ASN A 140 -18.27 6.70 13.61
N THR A 141 -17.88 7.85 14.20
CA THR A 141 -18.61 8.52 15.27
C THR A 141 -18.87 9.98 14.92
N LYS A 142 -19.90 10.58 15.52
CA LYS A 142 -20.22 12.02 15.33
C LYS A 142 -19.11 12.96 15.82
N LYS A 143 -18.28 12.50 16.77
CA LYS A 143 -17.21 13.27 17.41
C LYS A 143 -15.80 12.83 16.99
N LYS A 144 -15.67 12.14 15.85
CA LYS A 144 -14.42 11.56 15.36
C LYS A 144 -13.21 12.49 15.43
N GLN A 145 -13.33 13.76 15.03
CA GLN A 145 -12.22 14.72 15.05
C GLN A 145 -11.75 15.05 16.47
N GLU A 146 -12.69 15.28 17.41
CA GLU A 146 -12.38 15.52 18.82
C GLU A 146 -11.68 14.31 19.45
N ILE A 147 -12.24 13.11 19.21
CA ILE A 147 -11.69 11.85 19.71
C ILE A 147 -10.26 11.62 19.19
N LEU A 148 -10.05 11.74 17.88
CA LEU A 148 -8.74 11.53 17.27
C LEU A 148 -7.73 12.60 17.73
N SER A 149 -8.15 13.86 17.86
CA SER A 149 -7.27 14.92 18.39
C SER A 149 -6.86 14.66 19.83
N ASN A 150 -7.76 14.11 20.67
CA ASN A 150 -7.44 13.78 22.05
C ASN A 150 -6.48 12.58 22.16
N ILE A 151 -6.59 11.59 21.26
CA ILE A 151 -5.75 10.39 21.28
C ILE A 151 -4.38 10.64 20.61
N TYR A 152 -4.38 11.25 19.42
CA TYR A 152 -3.19 11.35 18.56
C TYR A 152 -2.61 12.77 18.48
N GLY A 153 -3.34 13.79 18.94
CA GLY A 153 -2.94 15.18 18.79
C GLY A 153 -2.72 15.56 17.32
N HIS A 154 -1.63 16.28 17.05
CA HIS A 154 -1.24 16.69 15.70
C HIS A 154 -0.32 15.68 14.99
N LYS A 155 -0.07 14.50 15.56
CA LYS A 155 0.87 13.52 15.02
C LYS A 155 0.29 12.71 13.85
N VAL A 156 -1.04 12.61 13.77
CA VAL A 156 -1.75 11.83 12.75
C VAL A 156 -2.69 12.77 12.01
N PRO A 157 -2.47 13.02 10.70
CA PRO A 157 -3.42 13.78 9.91
C PRO A 157 -4.72 12.98 9.74
N TYR A 158 -5.85 13.68 9.79
CA TYR A 158 -7.17 13.11 9.54
C TYR A 158 -7.69 13.62 8.19
N ILE A 159 -8.15 12.69 7.35
CA ILE A 159 -8.80 12.99 6.08
C ILE A 159 -10.29 12.63 6.22
N ASN A 160 -11.17 13.48 5.69
CA ASN A 160 -12.59 13.15 5.62
C ASN A 160 -12.81 11.92 4.74
N TYR A 161 -13.94 11.25 4.93
CA TYR A 161 -14.27 10.11 4.07
C TYR A 161 -14.30 10.55 2.60
N LEU A 162 -13.55 9.81 1.79
CA LEU A 162 -13.56 9.86 0.34
C LEU A 162 -13.82 8.44 -0.15
N LEU A 163 -14.47 8.32 -1.31
CA LEU A 163 -14.62 7.02 -1.94
C LEU A 163 -13.21 6.52 -2.33
N PRO A 164 -12.86 5.25 -2.06
CA PRO A 164 -11.59 4.68 -2.52
C PRO A 164 -11.50 4.72 -4.06
N GLY A 165 -10.38 5.20 -4.59
CA GLY A 165 -10.18 5.44 -6.02
C GLY A 165 -9.01 6.40 -6.25
N PHE A 166 -9.06 7.10 -7.39
CA PHE A 166 -8.17 8.22 -7.71
C PHE A 166 -8.44 9.43 -6.80
#